data_AF-A0A2H0D3H9-F1
#
_entry.id   AF-A0A2H0D3H9-F1
#
_cell.length_a   1.000
_cell.length_b   1.000
_cell.length_c   1.000
_cell.angle_alpha   90.00
_cell.angle_beta   90.00
_cell.angle_gamma   90.00
#
_symmetry.space_group_name_H-M   'P 1'
#
loop_
_entity.id
_entity.type
_entity.pdbx_description
1 polymer ?
#
loop_
_entity_poly.entity_id
_entity_poly.type
_entity_poly.pdbx_seq_one_letter_code
_entity_poly.pdbx_strand_id
1 'polypeptide(L)' 'MKRHEYGILVQIKAKFDSTCIETGNAIKKGDLILWAKGTKQVYCMDSKEAQSFFEAKFDEEILSPSQKYY' A
#
# COMPACT_ATOMS: atom_id res chain seq x y z
N MET A 1 -10.91 13.57 -14.82
CA MET A 1 -9.96 12.96 -13.87
C MET A 1 -10.01 11.45 -14.07
N LYS A 2 -9.00 10.83 -14.69
CA LYS A 2 -8.96 9.37 -14.83
C LYS A 2 -8.75 8.82 -13.42
N ARG A 3 -9.76 8.17 -12.83
CA ARG A 3 -9.56 7.35 -11.63
C ARG A 3 -8.66 6.22 -12.08
N HIS A 4 -7.37 6.34 -11.80
CA HIS A 4 -6.43 5.26 -12.08
C HIS A 4 -6.93 4.05 -11.31
N GLU A 5 -7.26 3.01 -12.06
CA GLU A 5 -7.68 1.70 -11.59
C GLU A 5 -6.47 0.98 -10.97
N TYR A 6 -5.85 1.60 -9.96
CA TYR A 6 -4.83 0.95 -9.15
C TYR A 6 -5.57 -0.14 -8.36
N GLY A 7 -5.57 -1.34 -8.93
CA GLY A 7 -6.22 -2.48 -8.31
C GLY A 7 -5.76 -2.63 -6.87
N ILE A 8 -6.72 -2.85 -5.97
CA ILE A 8 -6.61 -3.01 -4.51
C ILE A 8 -5.15 -3.23 -4.05
N LEU A 9 -4.56 -2.18 -3.47
CA LEU A 9 -3.27 -2.26 -2.78
C LEU A 9 -3.44 -3.06 -1.49
N VAL A 10 -2.55 -4.00 -1.25
CA VAL A 10 -2.54 -4.81 -0.03
C VAL A 10 -1.16 -4.83 0.57
N GLN A 11 -1.08 -4.59 1.87
CA GLN A 11 0.14 -4.75 2.63
C GLN A 11 0.42 -6.24 2.85
N ILE A 12 1.57 -6.70 2.36
CA ILE A 12 2.02 -8.09 2.48
C ILE A 12 3.49 -8.14 2.89
N LYS A 13 3.96 -9.32 3.32
CA LYS A 13 5.39 -9.61 3.41
C LYS A 13 5.90 -10.17 2.09
N ALA A 14 7.00 -9.62 1.59
CA ALA A 14 7.66 -10.08 0.38
C ALA A 14 8.08 -11.55 0.53
N LYS A 15 7.71 -12.38 -0.45
CA LYS A 15 8.04 -13.82 -0.44
C LYS A 15 9.34 -14.15 -1.17
N PHE A 16 9.81 -13.22 -2.00
CA PHE A 16 10.98 -13.31 -2.86
C PHE A 16 11.62 -11.93 -2.97
N ASP A 17 12.89 -11.90 -3.35
CA ASP A 17 13.60 -10.66 -3.62
C ASP A 17 13.01 -10.00 -4.87
N SER A 18 12.82 -8.69 -4.81
CA SER A 18 12.18 -7.92 -5.88
C SER A 18 12.70 -6.49 -5.90
N THR A 19 12.11 -5.65 -6.74
CA THR A 19 12.50 -4.25 -6.89
C THR A 19 11.24 -3.39 -6.86
N CYS A 20 11.27 -2.33 -6.06
CA CYS A 20 10.21 -1.36 -6.02
C CYS A 20 10.07 -0.70 -7.39
N ILE A 21 8.84 -0.69 -7.94
CA ILE A 21 8.60 -0.11 -9.26
C ILE A 21 8.79 1.41 -9.30
N GLU A 22 8.53 2.09 -8.18
CA GLU A 22 8.59 3.55 -8.12
C GLU A 22 10.03 4.04 -7.84
N THR A 23 10.65 3.53 -6.78
CA THR A 23 11.94 4.03 -6.30
C THR A 23 13.14 3.29 -6.89
N GLY A 24 12.93 2.09 -7.46
CA GLY A 24 14.02 1.20 -7.88
C GLY A 24 14.75 0.52 -6.73
N ASN A 25 14.31 0.72 -5.48
CA ASN A 25 14.96 0.12 -4.31
C ASN A 25 14.81 -1.41 -4.31
N ALA A 26 15.85 -2.10 -3.85
CA ALA A 26 15.78 -3.54 -3.64
C ALA A 26 14.84 -3.88 -2.48
N ILE A 27 13.93 -4.82 -2.72
CA ILE A 27 13.03 -5.41 -1.73
C ILE A 27 13.57 -6.81 -1.43
N LYS A 28 13.80 -7.12 -0.16
CA LYS A 28 14.25 -8.45 0.26
C LYS A 28 13.06 -9.29 0.71
N LYS A 29 13.20 -10.61 0.58
CA LYS A 29 12.27 -11.56 1.17
C LYS A 29 12.11 -11.28 2.67
N GLY A 30 10.87 -11.13 3.11
CA GLY A 30 10.50 -10.83 4.49
C GLY A 30 10.13 -9.36 4.73
N ASP A 31 10.53 -8.46 3.84
CA ASP A 31 10.22 -7.03 3.96
C ASP A 31 8.71 -6.78 3.85
N LEU A 32 8.21 -5.80 4.59
CA LEU A 32 6.85 -5.29 4.41
C LEU A 32 6.80 -4.46 3.13
N ILE A 33 5.84 -4.75 2.27
CA ILE A 33 5.64 -4.06 1.00
C ILE A 33 4.16 -3.88 0.70
N LEU A 34 3.85 -3.00 -0.24
CA LEU A 34 2.52 -2.92 -0.85
C LEU A 34 2.51 -3.65 -2.18
N TRP A 35 1.53 -4.53 -2.35
CA TRP A 35 1.30 -5.26 -3.59
C TRP A 35 0.01 -4.79 -4.24
N ALA A 36 0.11 -4.29 -5.47
CA ALA A 36 -1.03 -3.93 -6.29
C ALA A 36 -1.58 -5.19 -6.97
N LYS A 37 -2.73 -5.69 -6.50
CA LYS A 37 -3.33 -6.93 -7.03
C LYS A 37 -3.69 -6.84 -8.52
N GLY A 38 -4.08 -5.65 -8.99
CA GLY A 38 -4.47 -5.44 -10.38
C GLY A 38 -3.30 -5.50 -11.35
N THR A 39 -2.20 -4.82 -11.02
CA THR A 39 -1.02 -4.68 -11.90
C THR A 39 0.11 -5.66 -11.56
N LYS A 40 -0.03 -6.38 -10.44
CA LYS A 40 1.01 -7.24 -9.83
C LYS A 40 2.31 -6.49 -9.49
N GLN A 41 2.26 -5.17 -9.43
CA GLN A 41 3.41 -4.34 -9.07
C GLN A 41 3.63 -4.35 -7.55
N VAL A 42 4.89 -4.14 -7.17
CA VAL A 42 5.30 -4.06 -5.77
C VAL A 42 5.93 -2.70 -5.49
N TYR A 43 5.57 -2.15 -4.34
CA TYR A 43 6.01 -0.84 -3.87
C TYR A 43 6.65 -1.01 -2.49
N CYS A 44 7.82 -0.41 -2.29
CA CYS A 44 8.46 -0.35 -0.98
C CYS A 44 7.68 0.60 -0.06
N MET A 45 7.88 0.48 1.24
CA MET A 45 7.18 1.31 2.22
C MET A 45 7.55 2.79 2.13
N ASP A 46 8.71 3.10 1.54
CA ASP A 46 9.17 4.48 1.32
C ASP A 46 8.65 5.11 0.01
N SER A 47 7.84 4.38 -0.77
CA SER A 47 7.25 4.92 -2.01
C SER A 47 6.14 5.93 -1.70
N LYS A 48 5.89 6.84 -2.63
CA LYS A 48 4.77 7.79 -2.53
C LYS A 48 3.44 7.06 -2.55
N GLU A 49 3.31 5.99 -3.34
CA GLU A 49 2.10 5.15 -3.31
C GLU A 49 1.87 4.54 -1.93
N ALA A 50 2.94 4.19 -1.20
CA ALA A 50 2.80 3.74 0.17
C ALA A 50 2.29 4.84 1.08
N GLN A 51 2.86 6.04 1.00
CA GLN A 51 2.37 7.19 1.76
C GLN A 51 0.88 7.45 1.52
N SER A 52 0.46 7.53 0.25
CA SER A 52 -0.94 7.74 -0.12
C SER A 52 -1.87 6.61 0.33
N PHE A 53 -1.40 5.36 0.33
CA PHE A 53 -2.17 4.22 0.84
C PHE A 53 -2.43 4.34 2.34
N PHE A 54 -1.42 4.73 3.13
CA PHE A 54 -1.57 4.91 4.57
C PHE A 54 -2.41 6.14 4.92
N GLU A 55 -2.28 7.24 4.16
CA GLU A 55 -3.14 8.42 4.31
C GLU A 55 -4.61 8.07 4.05
N ALA A 56 -4.91 7.37 2.94
CA ALA A 56 -6.27 6.94 2.63
C ALA A 56 -6.87 5.98 3.67
N LYS A 57 -6.06 5.04 4.18
CA LYS A 57 -6.42 4.13 5.28
C LYS A 57 -6.76 4.89 6.56
N PHE A 58 -5.97 5.91 6.88
CA PHE A 58 -6.16 6.71 8.08
C PHE A 58 -7.41 7.59 8.00
N ASP A 59 -7.71 8.16 6.83
CA ASP A 59 -8.95 8.90 6.59
C ASP A 59 -10.20 8.00 6.73
N GLU A 60 -10.16 6.76 6.24
CA GLU A 60 -11.23 5.77 6.47
C GLU A 60 -11.43 5.46 7.97
N GLU A 61 -10.34 5.39 8.75
CA GLU A 61 -10.41 5.10 10.18
C GLU A 61 -10.98 6.29 10.97
N ILE A 62 -10.59 7.53 10.61
CA ILE A 62 -11.08 8.77 11.24
C ILE A 62 -12.55 9.04 10.87
N LEU A 63 -12.98 8.69 9.65
CA LEU A 63 -14.37 8.80 9.21
C LEU A 63 -15.27 7.65 9.70
N SER A 64 -14.78 6.80 10.60
CA SER A 64 -15.60 5.90 11.40
C SER A 64 -15.85 6.48 12.81
N PRO A 65 -16.68 7.52 12.99
CA PRO A 65 -17.23 7.82 14.31
C PRO A 65 -18.26 6.74 14.65
N SER A 66 -17.80 5.57 15.07
CA SER A 66 -18.55 4.75 16.04
C SER A 66 -18.16 5.30 17.41
N GLN A 67 -18.76 6.40 17.89
CA GLN A 67 -20.11 6.43 18.47
C GLN A 67 -20.51 5.14 19.19
N LYS A 68 -20.69 5.30 20.52
CA LYS A 68 -21.27 4.40 21.55
C LYS A 68 -20.29 3.31 22.01
N TYR A 69 -19.92 3.21 23.29
CA TYR A 69 -20.75 3.22 24.49
C TYR A 69 -20.01 3.81 25.71
N TYR A 70 -20.65 4.73 26.45
CA TYR A 70 -20.89 4.69 27.91
C TYR A 70 -22.07 5.63 28.22
#